data_AF-A0A9D1SFQ1-F1
#
_entry.id   AF-A0A9D1SFQ1-F1
#
_cell.length_a   1.000
_cell.length_b   1.000
_cell.length_c   1.000
_cell.angle_alpha   90.00
_cell.angle_beta   90.00
_cell.angle_gamma   90.00
#
_symmetry.space_group_name_H-M   'P 1'
#
loop_
_entity.id
_entity.type
_entity.pdbx_description
1 polymer ?
#
loop_
_entity_poly.entity_id
_entity_poly.type
_entity_poly.pdbx_seq_one_letter_code
_entity_poly.pdbx_strand_id
1 'polypeptide(L)'
;EEEQYDGFYAVASNLDSDPLEIIKVNKMRWQIEECFRVVKLEFKARPIYVRLENRIKAHLLTCYIALVLYKYLDKVTEHRYSCEQLFETLKEMNMLELVGKGYVPAYKRTEITDMLHEIFGFRTDYEIIKKDNMKKILKHTKTKIQNAKF
;
A
#
# COMPACT_ATOMS: atom_id res chain seq x y z
N GLU A 1 44.62 19.04 -3.87
CA GLU A 1 44.05 18.37 -2.67
C GLU A 1 42.71 17.68 -2.93
N GLU A 2 41.92 18.12 -3.92
CA GLU A 2 40.63 17.47 -4.25
C GLU A 2 40.75 16.25 -5.20
N GLU A 3 41.79 16.18 -6.06
CA GLU A 3 42.03 15.03 -6.98
C GLU A 3 42.18 13.68 -6.25
N GLN A 4 42.72 13.65 -5.03
CA GLN A 4 42.92 12.40 -4.28
C GLN A 4 41.60 11.77 -3.79
N TYR A 5 40.52 12.55 -3.80
CA TYR A 5 39.18 12.11 -3.39
C TYR A 5 38.22 12.00 -4.59
N ASP A 6 38.72 12.16 -5.81
CA ASP A 6 37.91 12.02 -7.01
C ASP A 6 37.41 10.58 -7.15
N GLY A 7 36.10 10.41 -7.36
CA GLY A 7 35.42 9.11 -7.37
C GLY A 7 34.96 8.57 -6.01
N PHE A 8 35.28 9.23 -4.88
CA PHE A 8 34.76 8.84 -3.57
C PHE A 8 33.47 9.57 -3.20
N TYR A 9 32.49 8.83 -2.66
CA TYR A 9 31.26 9.40 -2.11
C TYR A 9 31.43 9.70 -0.62
N ALA A 10 31.34 10.98 -0.25
CA ALA A 10 31.36 11.41 1.14
C ALA A 10 29.93 11.57 1.70
N VAL A 11 29.72 11.13 2.95
CA VAL A 11 28.46 11.34 3.68
C VAL A 11 28.74 12.25 4.88
N ALA A 12 28.19 13.46 4.85
CA ALA A 12 28.19 14.35 6.01
C ALA A 12 27.00 14.00 6.92
N SER A 13 27.26 13.87 8.22
CA SER A 13 26.26 13.55 9.23
C SER A 13 26.54 14.34 10.51
N ASN A 14 25.49 14.75 11.21
CA ASN A 14 25.57 15.30 12.56
C ASN A 14 25.38 14.22 13.65
N LEU A 15 25.25 12.95 13.25
CA LEU A 15 25.16 11.81 14.17
C LEU A 15 26.56 11.42 14.66
N ASP A 16 26.70 11.33 15.97
CA ASP A 16 27.89 10.76 16.62
C ASP A 16 27.69 9.26 16.78
N SER A 17 27.99 8.50 15.74
CA SER A 17 27.73 7.05 15.64
C SER A 17 28.75 6.40 14.71
N ASP A 18 28.82 5.07 14.76
CA ASP A 18 29.76 4.32 13.91
C ASP A 18 29.56 4.66 12.40
N PRO A 19 30.63 4.94 11.64
CA PRO A 19 30.53 5.28 10.23
C PRO A 19 29.77 4.25 9.39
N LEU A 20 29.83 2.95 9.71
CA LEU A 20 29.09 1.92 8.97
C LEU A 20 27.59 2.02 9.22
N GLU A 21 27.17 2.33 10.44
CA GLU A 21 25.76 2.58 10.76
C GLU A 21 25.25 3.85 10.05
N ILE A 22 26.05 4.93 10.01
CA ILE A 22 25.70 6.15 9.26
C ILE A 22 25.53 5.85 7.76
N ILE A 23 26.45 5.08 7.17
CA ILE A 23 26.36 4.67 5.76
C ILE A 23 25.13 3.80 5.52
N LYS A 24 24.82 2.87 6.42
CA LYS A 24 23.65 2.00 6.32
C LYS A 24 22.34 2.79 6.34
N VAL A 25 22.20 3.75 7.27
CA VAL A 25 21.04 4.65 7.32
C VAL A 25 20.97 5.52 6.05
N ASN A 26 22.09 6.04 5.59
CA ASN A 26 22.13 6.84 4.36
C ASN A 26 21.67 6.02 3.14
N LYS A 27 22.11 4.76 3.04
CA LYS A 27 21.67 3.84 1.99
C LYS A 27 20.16 3.61 2.01
N MET A 28 19.48 3.65 3.16
CA MET A 28 18.01 3.48 3.21
C MET A 28 17.22 4.66 2.60
N ARG A 29 17.87 5.77 2.23
CA ARG A 29 17.20 6.92 1.58
C ARG A 29 16.48 6.57 0.29
N TRP A 30 16.96 5.56 -0.45
CA TRP A 30 16.29 5.11 -1.68
C TRP A 30 14.83 4.69 -1.43
N GLN A 31 14.51 4.19 -0.22
CA GLN A 31 13.15 3.79 0.15
C GLN A 31 12.20 5.00 0.16
N ILE A 32 12.70 6.17 0.56
CA ILE A 32 11.94 7.43 0.54
C ILE A 32 11.71 7.88 -0.90
N GLU A 33 12.73 7.77 -1.76
CA GLU A 33 12.60 8.09 -3.19
C GLU A 33 11.60 7.19 -3.90
N GLU A 34 11.61 5.90 -3.57
CA GLU A 34 10.63 4.94 -4.06
C GLU A 34 9.21 5.32 -3.62
N CYS A 35 9.01 5.68 -2.34
CA CYS A 35 7.73 6.19 -1.86
C CYS A 35 7.27 7.42 -2.66
N PHE A 36 8.18 8.38 -2.92
CA PHE A 36 7.86 9.55 -3.74
C PHE A 36 7.51 9.20 -5.18
N ARG A 37 8.17 8.18 -5.76
CA ARG A 37 7.86 7.68 -7.10
C ARG A 37 6.46 7.08 -7.16
N VAL A 38 6.10 6.21 -6.21
CA VAL A 38 4.75 5.63 -6.09
C VAL A 38 3.69 6.72 -5.93
N VAL A 39 3.90 7.68 -5.02
CA VAL A 39 2.96 8.77 -4.79
C VAL A 39 2.72 9.62 -6.04
N LYS A 40 3.78 9.89 -6.81
CA LYS A 40 3.68 10.70 -8.03
C LYS A 40 3.01 9.94 -9.17
N LEU A 41 3.42 8.70 -9.42
CA LEU A 41 2.97 7.91 -10.58
C LEU A 41 1.61 7.25 -10.33
N GLU A 42 1.49 6.51 -9.23
CA GLU A 42 0.31 5.66 -8.95
C GLU A 42 -0.82 6.46 -8.32
N PHE A 43 -0.52 7.35 -7.37
CA PHE A 43 -1.55 8.12 -6.64
C PHE A 43 -1.85 9.48 -7.26
N LYS A 44 -1.25 9.79 -8.41
CA LYS A 44 -1.45 11.04 -9.16
C LYS A 44 -1.34 12.27 -8.26
N ALA A 45 -0.45 12.23 -7.26
CA ALA A 45 -0.20 13.37 -6.38
C ALA A 45 0.31 14.59 -7.13
N ARG A 46 0.73 14.41 -8.40
CA ARG A 46 0.99 15.47 -9.35
C ARG A 46 0.47 15.04 -10.73
N PRO A 47 -0.12 15.95 -11.50
CA PRO A 47 -0.45 17.35 -11.17
C PRO A 47 -1.66 17.49 -10.22
N ILE A 48 -1.58 18.46 -9.30
CA ILE A 48 -2.65 18.78 -8.34
C ILE A 48 -3.61 19.80 -8.98
N TYR A 49 -4.77 19.36 -9.44
CA TYR A 49 -5.77 20.23 -10.09
C TYR A 49 -6.73 20.92 -9.10
N VAL A 50 -6.26 21.25 -7.89
CA VAL A 50 -7.03 21.98 -6.87
C VAL A 50 -6.27 23.23 -6.42
N ARG A 51 -7.01 24.34 -6.19
CA ARG A 51 -6.42 25.66 -5.93
C ARG A 51 -6.48 26.10 -4.48
N LEU A 52 -7.50 25.67 -3.73
CA LEU A 52 -7.67 26.05 -2.32
C LEU A 52 -6.72 25.24 -1.45
N GLU A 53 -6.05 25.91 -0.51
CA GLU A 53 -5.07 25.31 0.41
C GLU A 53 -5.64 24.07 1.11
N ASN A 54 -6.87 24.16 1.65
CA ASN A 54 -7.52 23.03 2.30
C ASN A 54 -7.73 21.82 1.37
N ARG A 55 -8.01 22.07 0.08
CA ARG A 55 -8.16 20.99 -0.92
C ARG A 55 -6.82 20.37 -1.29
N ILE A 56 -5.76 21.17 -1.36
CA ILE A 56 -4.38 20.69 -1.57
C ILE A 56 -3.97 19.78 -0.40
N LYS A 57 -4.17 20.25 0.85
CA LYS A 57 -3.90 19.47 2.06
C LYS A 57 -4.69 18.16 2.08
N ALA A 58 -5.98 18.19 1.75
CA ALA A 58 -6.82 16.99 1.71
C ALA A 58 -6.35 15.97 0.66
N HIS A 59 -5.96 16.43 -0.53
CA HIS A 59 -5.42 15.57 -1.58
C HIS A 59 -4.11 14.89 -1.15
N LEU A 60 -3.14 15.67 -0.64
CA LEU A 60 -1.87 15.15 -0.14
C LEU A 60 -2.07 14.16 1.01
N LEU A 61 -2.98 14.46 1.94
CA LEU A 61 -3.33 13.55 3.03
C LEU A 61 -3.90 12.23 2.50
N THR A 62 -4.77 12.29 1.49
CA THR A 62 -5.36 11.10 0.87
C THR A 62 -4.29 10.24 0.19
N CYS A 63 -3.39 10.85 -0.58
CA CYS A 63 -2.25 10.16 -1.19
C CYS A 63 -1.32 9.55 -0.13
N TYR A 64 -1.10 10.24 0.99
CA TYR A 64 -0.28 9.72 2.09
C TYR A 64 -0.94 8.51 2.77
N ILE A 65 -2.24 8.57 3.07
CA ILE A 65 -2.98 7.43 3.64
C ILE A 65 -2.93 6.23 2.68
N ALA A 66 -3.15 6.47 1.38
CA ALA A 66 -3.02 5.43 0.36
C ALA A 66 -1.61 4.81 0.33
N LEU A 67 -0.56 5.61 0.46
CA LEU A 67 0.81 5.13 0.55
C LEU A 67 1.05 4.27 1.79
N VAL A 68 0.55 4.67 2.95
CA VAL A 68 0.67 3.88 4.19
C VAL A 68 -0.02 2.53 4.03
N LEU A 69 -1.23 2.50 3.46
CA LEU A 69 -1.95 1.26 3.17
C LEU A 69 -1.19 0.38 2.17
N TYR A 70 -0.64 0.97 1.12
CA TYR A 70 0.21 0.25 0.16
C TYR A 70 1.45 -0.34 0.84
N LYS A 71 2.19 0.43 1.65
CA LYS A 71 3.39 -0.07 2.35
C LYS A 71 3.06 -1.16 3.36
N TYR A 72 1.88 -1.11 3.97
CA TYR A 72 1.37 -2.22 4.77
C TYR A 72 1.13 -3.47 3.91
N LEU A 73 0.44 -3.32 2.78
CA LEU A 73 0.18 -4.41 1.84
C LEU A 73 1.48 -5.04 1.31
N ASP A 74 2.39 -4.22 0.80
CA ASP A 74 3.71 -4.59 0.30
C ASP A 74 4.48 -5.43 1.34
N LYS A 75 4.46 -4.99 2.61
CA LYS A 75 5.09 -5.71 3.72
C LYS A 75 4.42 -7.06 4.02
N VAL A 76 3.09 -7.13 4.08
CA VAL A 76 2.40 -8.41 4.36
C VAL A 76 2.48 -9.39 3.20
N THR A 77 2.69 -8.89 1.97
CA THR A 77 2.99 -9.71 0.79
C THR A 77 4.48 -10.00 0.61
N GLU A 78 5.31 -9.70 1.61
CA GLU A 78 6.77 -9.94 1.61
C GLU A 78 7.49 -9.37 0.38
N HIS A 79 7.06 -8.21 -0.11
CA HIS A 79 7.63 -7.53 -1.28
C HIS A 79 7.62 -8.35 -2.59
N ARG A 80 6.72 -9.34 -2.70
CA ARG A 80 6.64 -10.25 -3.86
C ARG A 80 6.00 -9.64 -5.11
N TYR A 81 5.22 -8.57 -4.95
CA TYR A 81 4.45 -7.96 -6.03
C TYR A 81 4.73 -6.46 -6.14
N SER A 82 4.66 -5.94 -7.37
CA SER A 82 4.79 -4.50 -7.60
C SER A 82 3.55 -3.74 -7.11
N CYS A 83 3.71 -2.43 -6.92
CA CYS A 83 2.61 -1.53 -6.60
C CYS A 83 1.46 -1.67 -7.62
N GLU A 84 1.77 -1.59 -8.91
CA GLU A 84 0.81 -1.70 -10.01
C GLU A 84 0.01 -3.00 -9.93
N GLN A 85 0.69 -4.15 -9.76
CA GLN A 85 0.04 -5.46 -9.66
C GLN A 85 -0.95 -5.55 -8.50
N LEU A 86 -0.56 -5.03 -7.32
CA LEU A 86 -1.44 -5.01 -6.15
C LEU A 86 -2.64 -4.09 -6.35
N PHE A 87 -2.42 -2.90 -6.91
CA PHE A 87 -3.49 -1.92 -7.15
C PHE A 87 -4.48 -2.39 -8.21
N GLU A 88 -4.00 -2.93 -9.33
CA GLU A 88 -4.85 -3.49 -10.38
C GLU A 88 -5.69 -4.64 -9.84
N THR A 89 -5.08 -5.58 -9.13
CA THR A 89 -5.80 -6.71 -8.51
C THR A 89 -6.91 -6.21 -7.60
N LEU A 90 -6.60 -5.31 -6.65
CA LEU A 90 -7.59 -4.79 -5.71
C LEU A 90 -8.72 -4.02 -6.39
N LYS A 91 -8.41 -3.27 -7.46
CA LYS A 91 -9.39 -2.53 -8.26
C LYS A 91 -10.30 -3.46 -9.06
N GLU A 92 -9.78 -4.60 -9.50
CA GLU A 92 -10.52 -5.58 -10.28
C GLU A 92 -11.39 -6.50 -9.42
N MET A 93 -11.09 -6.68 -8.13
CA MET A 93 -11.83 -7.52 -7.16
C MET A 93 -13.27 -7.03 -6.86
N ASN A 94 -14.10 -6.99 -7.89
CA ASN A 94 -15.49 -6.55 -7.87
C ASN A 94 -16.44 -7.72 -7.58
N MET A 95 -17.54 -7.43 -6.87
CA MET A 95 -18.59 -8.41 -6.57
C MET A 95 -19.93 -7.93 -7.15
N LEU A 96 -20.68 -8.85 -7.77
CA LEU A 96 -22.02 -8.56 -8.29
C LEU A 96 -23.08 -9.10 -7.33
N GLU A 97 -24.07 -8.28 -7.00
CA GLU A 97 -25.23 -8.72 -6.22
C GLU A 97 -26.28 -9.38 -7.12
N LEU A 98 -26.57 -10.65 -6.85
CA LEU A 98 -27.72 -11.35 -7.40
C LEU A 98 -28.88 -11.22 -6.41
N VAL A 99 -29.91 -10.46 -6.80
CA VAL A 99 -31.09 -10.21 -5.98
C VAL A 99 -31.70 -11.52 -5.51
N GLY A 100 -31.85 -11.67 -4.19
CA GLY A 100 -32.40 -12.86 -3.55
C GLY A 100 -31.43 -14.05 -3.39
N LYS A 101 -30.28 -14.07 -4.07
CA LYS A 101 -29.34 -15.21 -4.02
C LYS A 101 -28.04 -14.92 -3.25
N GLY A 102 -27.48 -13.71 -3.38
CA GLY A 102 -26.22 -13.35 -2.72
C GLY A 102 -25.30 -12.55 -3.63
N TYR A 103 -23.99 -12.72 -3.46
CA TYR A 103 -22.95 -12.05 -4.23
C TYR A 103 -22.12 -13.06 -5.02
N VAL A 104 -21.69 -12.70 -6.22
CA VAL A 104 -20.79 -13.51 -7.05
C VAL A 104 -19.56 -12.69 -7.42
N PRO A 105 -18.36 -13.30 -7.46
CA PRO A 105 -17.15 -12.60 -7.89
C PRO A 105 -17.23 -12.27 -9.39
N ALA A 106 -16.87 -11.04 -9.73
CA ALA A 106 -16.71 -10.55 -11.10
C ALA A 106 -15.24 -10.25 -11.41
N TYR A 107 -14.35 -11.07 -10.86
CA TYR A 107 -12.91 -11.00 -11.07
C TYR A 107 -12.36 -12.41 -11.25
N LYS A 108 -11.16 -12.50 -11.84
CA LYS A 108 -10.45 -13.76 -11.99
C LYS A 108 -9.63 -14.03 -10.73
N ARG A 109 -9.69 -15.27 -10.25
CA ARG A 109 -8.80 -15.75 -9.21
C ARG A 109 -7.36 -15.81 -9.75
N THR A 110 -6.44 -15.20 -9.03
CA THR A 110 -4.99 -15.17 -9.28
C THR A 110 -4.23 -15.52 -8.01
N GLU A 111 -2.91 -15.72 -8.14
CA GLU A 111 -2.02 -15.94 -6.99
C GLU A 111 -2.09 -14.78 -5.97
N ILE A 112 -2.20 -13.54 -6.47
CA ILE A 112 -2.35 -12.36 -5.60
C ILE A 112 -3.67 -12.46 -4.82
N THR A 113 -4.78 -12.79 -5.47
CA THR A 113 -6.07 -12.91 -4.75
C THR A 113 -6.06 -14.02 -3.71
N ASP A 114 -5.40 -15.15 -4.00
CA ASP A 114 -5.27 -16.27 -3.07
C ASP A 114 -4.46 -15.87 -1.83
N MET A 115 -3.31 -15.24 -2.05
CA MET A 115 -2.47 -14.74 -0.97
C MET A 115 -3.22 -13.72 -0.10
N LEU A 116 -3.97 -12.79 -0.72
CA LEU A 116 -4.76 -11.81 0.03
C LEU A 116 -5.85 -12.51 0.88
N HIS A 117 -6.54 -13.51 0.34
CA HIS A 117 -7.55 -14.27 1.08
C HIS A 117 -6.95 -15.02 2.27
N GLU A 118 -5.76 -15.58 2.12
CA GLU A 118 -5.03 -16.26 3.19
C GLU A 118 -4.58 -15.27 4.29
N ILE A 119 -3.91 -14.18 3.92
CA ILE A 119 -3.40 -13.17 4.87
C ILE A 119 -4.54 -12.55 5.68
N PHE A 120 -5.64 -12.19 5.01
CA PHE A 120 -6.73 -11.48 5.68
C PHE A 120 -7.79 -12.41 6.31
N GLY A 121 -7.75 -13.71 5.99
CA GLY A 121 -8.60 -14.73 6.57
C GLY A 121 -10.07 -14.62 6.17
N PHE A 122 -10.34 -14.14 4.95
CA PHE A 122 -11.67 -14.16 4.36
C PHE A 122 -11.58 -14.45 2.87
N ARG A 123 -12.61 -15.11 2.33
CA ARG A 123 -12.66 -15.53 0.93
C ARG A 123 -13.82 -14.87 0.21
N THR A 124 -13.54 -14.36 -0.98
CA THR A 124 -14.54 -13.71 -1.86
C THR A 124 -14.66 -14.40 -3.21
N ASP A 125 -14.03 -15.56 -3.40
CA ASP A 125 -13.87 -16.28 -4.67
C ASP A 125 -14.84 -17.45 -4.86
N TYR A 126 -15.78 -17.64 -3.93
CA TYR A 126 -16.82 -18.67 -4.06
C TYR A 126 -17.86 -18.31 -5.11
N GLU A 127 -18.45 -19.33 -5.76
CA GLU A 127 -19.48 -19.16 -6.79
C GLU A 127 -20.66 -18.30 -6.32
N ILE A 128 -21.14 -18.49 -5.08
CA ILE A 128 -22.19 -17.67 -4.47
C ILE A 128 -21.88 -17.45 -2.98
N ILE A 129 -21.74 -16.18 -2.60
CA ILE A 129 -21.61 -15.75 -1.21
C ILE A 129 -22.95 -15.22 -0.73
N LYS A 130 -23.61 -15.95 0.17
CA LYS A 130 -24.90 -15.52 0.75
C LYS A 130 -24.78 -14.15 1.42
N LYS A 131 -25.86 -13.36 1.39
CA LYS A 131 -25.92 -12.02 2.01
C LYS A 131 -25.47 -12.03 3.48
N ASP A 132 -25.86 -13.04 4.24
CA ASP A 132 -25.49 -13.15 5.66
C ASP A 132 -23.99 -13.39 5.85
N ASN A 133 -23.37 -14.18 4.97
CA ASN A 133 -21.92 -14.40 5.01
C ASN A 133 -21.16 -13.13 4.61
N MET A 134 -21.63 -12.40 3.59
CA MET A 134 -21.06 -11.09 3.23
C MET A 134 -21.17 -10.11 4.40
N LYS A 135 -22.32 -10.06 5.09
CA LYS A 135 -22.50 -9.26 6.31
C LYS A 135 -21.53 -9.69 7.42
N LYS A 136 -21.28 -10.98 7.60
CA LYS A 136 -20.30 -11.49 8.58
C LYS A 136 -18.88 -11.04 8.23
N ILE A 137 -18.47 -11.12 6.96
CA ILE A 137 -17.17 -10.64 6.49
C ILE A 137 -17.03 -9.14 6.80
N LEU A 138 -18.02 -8.32 6.43
CA LEU A 138 -18.03 -6.88 6.71
C LEU A 138 -18.09 -6.55 8.21
N LYS A 139 -18.70 -7.40 9.04
CA LYS A 139 -18.70 -7.23 10.50
C LYS A 139 -17.34 -7.57 11.09
N HIS A 140 -16.66 -8.59 10.59
CA HIS A 140 -15.33 -9.00 11.03
C HIS A 140 -14.30 -7.88 10.82
N THR A 141 -14.34 -7.22 9.66
CA THR A 141 -13.45 -6.07 9.37
C THR A 141 -13.67 -4.92 10.35
N LYS A 142 -14.91 -4.65 10.77
CA LYS A 142 -15.23 -3.59 11.74
C LYS A 142 -14.90 -3.96 13.19
N THR A 143 -15.05 -5.23 13.57
CA THR A 143 -14.86 -5.69 14.95
C THR A 143 -13.37 -5.79 15.31
N LYS A 144 -12.52 -6.25 14.38
CA LYS A 144 -11.06 -6.25 14.57
C LYS A 144 -10.51 -4.85 14.80
N ILE A 145 -11.05 -3.82 14.13
CA ILE A 145 -10.66 -2.41 14.32
C ILE A 145 -10.99 -1.92 15.74
N GLN A 146 -12.11 -2.34 16.33
CA GLN A 146 -12.48 -1.94 17.69
C GLN A 146 -11.60 -2.55 18.78
N ASN A 147 -11.00 -3.71 18.52
CA ASN A 147 -10.09 -4.39 19.44
C ASN A 147 -8.63 -3.96 19.24
N ALA A 148 -8.29 -3.41 18.07
CA ALA A 148 -7.00 -2.79 17.77
C ALA A 148 -6.98 -1.29 18.15
N LYS A 149 -7.62 -0.94 19.26
CA LYS A 149 -7.47 0.40 19.85
C LYS A 149 -6.06 0.49 20.44
N PHE A 150 -5.27 1.41 19.90
CA PHE A 150 -4.01 1.87 20.50
C PHE A 150 -4.27 2.58 21.82
#